data_AF-A0A8W7P202-F1
#
_entry.id   AF-A0A8W7P202-F1
#
_cell.length_a   1.000
_cell.length_b   1.000
_cell.length_c   1.000
_cell.angle_alpha   90.00
_cell.angle_beta   90.00
_cell.angle_gamma   90.00
#
_symmetry.space_group_name_H-M   'P 1'
#
loop_
_entity.id
_entity.type
_entity.pdbx_description
1 polymer ?
#
loop_
_entity_poly.entity_id
_entity_poly.type
_entity_poly.pdbx_seq_one_letter_code
_entity_poly.pdbx_strand_id
1 'polypeptide(L)'
;MYTVKARSAAVRSFVTVLERGKEALSYSIMAEIPERRRAFVKAILELLEQYGLGGVEIAWEWPGTMVKFGGISSDRESLISLLTDVRAGLKSRNKELLFFGAVYPKVLRESYRVTSICQLVDYVTLFTFDMRPHTNNVADVHAPMRNRSFETESNRARTNVVDGVETWIDFGCPPKKLILGIGLFGQAYTLANPASYNVGAPTVGPGAEGQYYYEGYYPYYEMPFAVRGNQWMSYEDTTSIGVKMNFVQEKRLGGVTLQYVDYDDFWGFCGTRNPLTTFIYQRLQQIPSDIGFAIEWNKK
;
A
#
# COMPACT_ATOMS: atom_id res chain seq x y z
N MET A 1 -12.86 -18.18 -5.39
CA MET A 1 -11.44 -18.51 -5.68
C MET A 1 -11.29 -19.62 -6.74
N TYR A 2 -12.08 -20.70 -6.67
CA TYR A 2 -12.06 -21.80 -7.65
C TYR A 2 -12.18 -21.37 -9.13
N THR A 3 -12.82 -20.22 -9.42
CA THR A 3 -13.04 -19.72 -10.79
C THR A 3 -11.84 -18.98 -11.41
N VAL A 4 -11.00 -18.32 -10.61
CA VAL A 4 -9.84 -17.56 -11.15
C VAL A 4 -8.72 -18.51 -11.56
N LYS A 5 -8.38 -19.47 -10.70
CA LYS A 5 -7.37 -20.49 -10.99
C LYS A 5 -7.78 -21.41 -12.16
N ALA A 6 -9.07 -21.65 -12.34
CA ALA A 6 -9.58 -22.37 -13.52
C ALA A 6 -9.32 -21.62 -14.84
N ARG A 7 -9.16 -20.28 -14.81
CA ARG A 7 -8.89 -19.45 -15.98
C ARG A 7 -7.42 -19.20 -16.23
N SER A 8 -6.55 -19.33 -15.22
CA SER A 8 -5.10 -19.18 -15.37
C SER A 8 -4.35 -19.92 -14.27
N ALA A 9 -3.51 -20.88 -14.66
CA ALA A 9 -2.61 -21.60 -13.77
C ALA A 9 -1.44 -20.73 -13.24
N ALA A 10 -1.18 -19.58 -13.87
CA ALA A 10 -0.13 -18.65 -13.46
C ALA A 10 -0.55 -17.75 -12.28
N VAL A 11 -1.86 -17.63 -12.01
CA VAL A 11 -2.37 -16.77 -10.93
C VAL A 11 -2.28 -17.47 -9.59
N ARG A 12 -1.59 -16.84 -8.65
CA ARG A 12 -1.61 -17.20 -7.23
C ARG A 12 -2.62 -16.34 -6.50
N SER A 13 -3.17 -16.87 -5.42
CA SER A 13 -4.14 -16.15 -4.58
C SER A 13 -3.65 -16.15 -3.16
N PHE A 14 -3.70 -15.00 -2.52
CA PHE A 14 -3.26 -14.78 -1.15
C PHE A 14 -4.45 -14.31 -0.32
N VAL A 15 -4.30 -14.37 1.00
CA VAL A 15 -5.21 -13.73 1.94
C VAL A 15 -4.46 -12.71 2.76
N THR A 16 -5.02 -11.52 2.90
CA THR A 16 -4.51 -10.50 3.81
C THR A 16 -5.28 -10.57 5.11
N VAL A 17 -4.57 -10.77 6.22
CA VAL A 17 -5.15 -10.64 7.55
C VAL A 17 -4.91 -9.20 7.98
N LEU A 18 -5.92 -8.36 7.80
CA LEU A 18 -5.86 -6.93 8.08
C LEU A 18 -6.46 -6.63 9.45
N GLU A 19 -5.82 -5.72 10.17
CA GLU A 19 -6.40 -5.05 11.33
C GLU A 19 -6.18 -3.55 11.20
N ARG A 20 -7.27 -2.79 11.33
CA ARG A 20 -7.28 -1.33 11.21
C ARG A 20 -8.19 -0.73 12.27
N GLY A 21 -7.85 0.46 12.77
CA GLY A 21 -8.76 1.24 13.62
C GLY A 21 -8.89 0.66 15.03
N LYS A 22 -10.11 0.60 15.57
CA LYS A 22 -10.38 0.20 16.98
C LYS A 22 -9.95 -1.24 17.31
N GLU A 23 -9.65 -2.03 16.30
CA GLU A 23 -9.22 -3.41 16.47
C GLU A 23 -7.71 -3.55 16.64
N ALA A 24 -6.89 -2.50 16.44
CA ALA A 24 -5.41 -2.53 16.39
C ALA A 24 -4.69 -3.11 17.64
N LEU A 25 -5.43 -3.32 18.73
CA LEU A 25 -4.93 -3.97 19.95
C LEU A 25 -4.93 -5.51 19.81
N SER A 26 -5.73 -6.08 18.92
CA SER A 26 -5.85 -7.52 18.72
C SER A 26 -4.54 -8.14 18.25
N TYR A 27 -3.81 -7.50 17.32
CA TYR A 27 -2.46 -7.90 16.92
C TYR A 27 -1.48 -7.78 18.06
N SER A 28 -1.49 -6.68 18.83
CA SER A 28 -0.60 -6.53 20.00
C SER A 28 -0.80 -7.67 21.00
N ILE A 29 -2.05 -7.93 21.38
CA ILE A 29 -2.44 -8.99 22.32
C ILE A 29 -2.06 -10.39 21.79
N MET A 30 -2.27 -10.63 20.50
CA MET A 30 -1.97 -11.93 19.87
C MET A 30 -0.46 -12.14 19.72
N ALA A 31 0.27 -11.13 19.26
CA ALA A 31 1.69 -11.22 18.95
C ALA A 31 2.56 -11.31 20.21
N GLU A 32 2.13 -10.77 21.35
CA GLU A 32 2.91 -10.79 22.59
C GLU A 32 3.06 -12.22 23.18
N ILE A 33 2.01 -13.05 23.09
CA ILE A 33 1.97 -14.35 23.78
C ILE A 33 2.25 -15.52 22.82
N PRO A 34 3.28 -16.37 23.06
CA PRO A 34 3.61 -17.51 22.20
C PRO A 34 2.44 -18.47 21.92
N GLU A 35 1.62 -18.76 22.94
CA GLU A 35 0.44 -19.64 22.80
C GLU A 35 -0.58 -19.06 21.82
N ARG A 36 -0.79 -17.74 21.84
CA ARG A 36 -1.70 -17.03 20.93
C ARG A 36 -1.15 -16.98 19.52
N ARG A 37 0.15 -16.71 19.36
CA ARG A 37 0.83 -16.79 18.05
C ARG A 37 0.71 -18.18 17.44
N ARG A 38 0.92 -19.26 18.23
CA ARG A 38 0.73 -20.64 17.75
C ARG A 38 -0.70 -20.90 17.29
N ALA A 39 -1.70 -20.43 18.03
CA ALA A 39 -3.11 -20.56 17.64
C ALA A 39 -3.41 -19.77 16.35
N PHE A 40 -2.88 -18.56 16.22
CA PHE A 40 -3.00 -17.73 15.03
C PHE A 40 -2.37 -18.38 13.79
N VAL A 41 -1.14 -18.90 13.92
CA VAL A 41 -0.46 -19.65 12.84
C VAL A 41 -1.29 -20.86 12.42
N LYS A 42 -1.86 -21.61 13.36
CA LYS A 42 -2.74 -22.74 13.05
C LYS A 42 -3.96 -22.29 12.24
N ALA A 43 -4.63 -21.22 12.64
CA ALA A 43 -5.79 -20.68 11.93
C ALA A 43 -5.44 -20.20 10.50
N ILE A 44 -4.28 -19.56 10.32
CA ILE A 44 -3.77 -19.21 8.99
C ILE A 44 -3.59 -20.48 8.15
N LEU A 45 -2.94 -21.51 8.68
CA LEU A 45 -2.69 -22.74 7.91
C LEU A 45 -3.99 -23.41 7.48
N GLU A 46 -4.97 -23.51 8.37
CA GLU A 46 -6.30 -24.05 8.07
C GLU A 46 -6.98 -23.23 6.95
N LEU A 47 -6.91 -21.90 7.02
CA LEU A 47 -7.45 -21.01 5.98
C LEU A 47 -6.74 -21.21 4.63
N LEU A 48 -5.40 -21.31 4.64
CA LEU A 48 -4.62 -21.51 3.41
C LEU A 48 -4.92 -22.86 2.76
N GLU A 49 -5.12 -23.91 3.55
CA GLU A 49 -5.46 -25.25 3.08
C GLU A 49 -6.90 -25.30 2.55
N GLN A 50 -7.87 -24.80 3.33
CA GLN A 50 -9.29 -24.80 2.97
C GLN A 50 -9.56 -24.15 1.62
N TYR A 51 -8.90 -23.02 1.34
CA TYR A 51 -9.11 -22.25 0.11
C TYR A 51 -8.02 -22.46 -0.94
N GLY A 52 -7.03 -23.33 -0.68
CA GLY A 52 -5.92 -23.60 -1.58
C GLY A 52 -5.10 -22.35 -1.92
N LEU A 53 -4.88 -21.47 -0.94
CA LEU A 53 -4.17 -20.20 -1.09
C LEU A 53 -2.65 -20.42 -1.21
N GLY A 54 -1.98 -19.52 -1.94
CA GLY A 54 -0.52 -19.53 -2.14
C GLY A 54 0.25 -18.96 -0.95
N GLY A 55 -0.40 -18.20 -0.08
CA GLY A 55 0.26 -17.56 1.06
C GLY A 55 -0.64 -16.57 1.78
N VAL A 56 -0.05 -15.88 2.75
CA VAL A 56 -0.72 -14.90 3.61
C VAL A 56 0.07 -13.59 3.64
N GLU A 57 -0.65 -12.48 3.70
CA GLU A 57 -0.10 -11.17 4.02
C GLU A 57 -0.52 -10.77 5.43
N ILE A 58 0.46 -10.42 6.26
CA ILE A 58 0.24 -9.86 7.59
C ILE A 58 0.15 -8.34 7.46
N ALA A 59 -1.02 -7.77 7.71
CA ALA A 59 -1.27 -6.34 7.62
C ALA A 59 -1.69 -5.77 8.97
N TRP A 60 -0.70 -5.25 9.71
CA TRP A 60 -0.86 -4.64 11.03
C TRP A 60 -0.60 -3.13 10.94
N GLU A 61 -1.64 -2.31 11.06
CA GLU A 61 -1.57 -0.84 11.01
C GLU A 61 -1.75 -0.15 12.39
N TRP A 62 -0.72 0.34 13.07
CA TRP A 62 0.70 0.03 12.89
C TRP A 62 1.30 -0.34 14.26
N PRO A 63 2.16 -1.37 14.35
CA PRO A 63 2.70 -1.83 15.63
C PRO A 63 3.38 -0.70 16.41
N GLY A 64 3.17 -0.62 17.73
CA GLY A 64 3.83 0.36 18.61
C GLY A 64 3.33 1.80 18.44
N THR A 65 2.34 2.05 17.57
CA THR A 65 1.78 3.40 17.44
C THR A 65 0.74 3.67 18.54
N MET A 66 1.23 4.24 19.65
CA MET A 66 0.39 4.70 20.77
C MET A 66 -0.61 5.81 20.38
N VAL A 67 -0.45 6.41 19.20
CA VAL A 67 -1.01 7.74 18.89
C VAL A 67 -2.41 7.69 18.29
N LYS A 68 -2.95 6.52 17.90
CA LYS A 68 -4.36 6.46 17.44
C LYS A 68 -5.14 5.20 17.81
N PHE A 69 -4.49 4.04 17.98
CA PHE A 69 -5.23 2.77 18.03
C PHE A 69 -4.79 1.74 19.08
N GLY A 70 -3.84 2.06 19.98
CA GLY A 70 -3.59 1.23 21.17
C GLY A 70 -2.51 0.14 21.05
N GLY A 71 -1.44 0.38 20.27
CA GLY A 71 -0.25 -0.50 20.32
C GLY A 71 0.47 -0.46 21.68
N ILE A 72 1.37 -1.40 21.93
CA ILE A 72 2.24 -1.44 23.13
C ILE A 72 3.72 -1.34 22.73
N SER A 73 4.58 -0.88 23.64
CA SER A 73 6.00 -0.65 23.34
C SER A 73 6.77 -1.91 22.91
N SER A 74 6.28 -3.11 23.27
CA SER A 74 6.85 -4.40 22.87
C SER A 74 6.47 -4.83 21.45
N ASP A 75 5.54 -4.15 20.78
CA ASP A 75 5.03 -4.53 19.46
C ASP A 75 6.13 -4.69 18.40
N ARG A 76 7.18 -3.86 18.48
CA ARG A 76 8.33 -3.93 17.56
C ARG A 76 8.99 -5.32 17.58
N GLU A 77 9.14 -5.91 18.76
CA GLU A 77 9.73 -7.25 18.92
C GLU A 77 8.69 -8.35 18.72
N SER A 78 7.47 -8.13 19.17
CA SER A 78 6.35 -9.06 18.99
C SER A 78 6.03 -9.27 17.50
N LEU A 79 6.16 -8.24 16.67
CA LEU A 79 6.07 -8.36 15.21
C LEU A 79 7.10 -9.34 14.65
N ILE A 80 8.35 -9.28 15.10
CA ILE A 80 9.41 -10.19 14.64
C ILE A 80 9.13 -11.62 15.12
N SER A 81 8.67 -11.77 16.35
CA SER A 81 8.26 -13.08 16.89
C SER A 81 7.11 -13.68 16.08
N LEU A 82 6.11 -12.87 15.73
CA LEU A 82 4.98 -13.26 14.88
C LEU A 82 5.43 -13.69 13.49
N LEU A 83 6.20 -12.86 12.79
CA LEU A 83 6.67 -13.20 11.44
C LEU A 83 7.58 -14.44 11.45
N THR A 84 8.33 -14.67 12.52
CA THR A 84 9.13 -15.88 12.72
C THR A 84 8.25 -17.13 12.83
N ASP A 85 7.24 -17.08 13.70
CA ASP A 85 6.32 -18.21 13.91
C ASP A 85 5.50 -18.51 12.65
N VAL A 86 5.01 -17.48 11.96
CA VAL A 86 4.29 -17.63 10.68
C VAL A 86 5.20 -18.23 9.60
N ARG A 87 6.43 -17.70 9.42
CA ARG A 87 7.38 -18.27 8.45
C ARG A 87 7.69 -19.73 8.74
N ALA A 88 7.90 -20.09 10.00
CA ALA A 88 8.14 -21.47 10.40
C ALA A 88 6.98 -22.40 9.99
N GLY A 89 5.73 -21.96 10.17
CA GLY A 89 4.54 -22.70 9.73
C GLY A 89 4.44 -22.86 8.21
N LEU A 90 4.85 -21.86 7.43
CA LEU A 90 4.69 -21.81 5.98
C LEU A 90 5.82 -22.51 5.19
N LYS A 91 7.05 -22.51 5.71
CA LYS A 91 8.26 -22.93 4.96
C LYS A 91 8.18 -24.35 4.40
N SER A 92 7.67 -25.31 5.16
CA SER A 92 7.54 -26.71 4.71
C SER A 92 6.39 -26.93 3.72
N ARG A 93 5.52 -25.94 3.53
CA ARG A 93 4.29 -26.03 2.73
C ARG A 93 4.36 -25.29 1.41
N ASN A 94 5.54 -24.75 1.06
CA ASN A 94 5.77 -23.92 -0.12
C ASN A 94 4.75 -22.78 -0.23
N LYS A 95 4.49 -22.10 0.90
CA LYS A 95 3.60 -20.93 0.99
C LYS A 95 4.40 -19.66 1.18
N GLU A 96 3.96 -18.58 0.54
CA GLU A 96 4.61 -17.29 0.65
C GLU A 96 4.07 -16.49 1.84
N LEU A 97 4.93 -15.65 2.41
CA LEU A 97 4.60 -14.70 3.48
C LEU A 97 4.87 -13.29 2.97
N LEU A 98 3.84 -12.45 3.03
CA LEU A 98 3.94 -11.04 2.72
C LEU A 98 3.73 -10.21 3.99
N PHE A 99 4.27 -8.99 4.00
CA PHE A 99 4.02 -8.02 5.06
C PHE A 99 3.59 -6.69 4.47
N PHE A 100 2.52 -6.12 5.00
CA PHE A 100 2.06 -4.79 4.60
C PHE A 100 2.75 -3.71 5.43
N GLY A 101 3.64 -2.97 4.79
CA GLY A 101 4.54 -2.02 5.41
C GLY A 101 4.13 -0.56 5.20
N ALA A 102 4.14 0.22 6.29
CA ALA A 102 3.99 1.66 6.22
C ALA A 102 5.17 2.35 5.52
N VAL A 103 4.90 3.56 5.01
CA VAL A 103 5.93 4.50 4.53
C VAL A 103 6.05 5.75 5.41
N TYR A 104 5.34 5.79 6.53
CA TYR A 104 5.42 6.90 7.47
C TYR A 104 6.78 6.90 8.19
N PRO A 105 7.55 8.01 8.17
CA PRO A 105 8.91 8.03 8.73
C PRO A 105 8.99 7.63 10.22
N LYS A 106 7.98 7.99 11.00
CA LYS A 106 7.90 7.62 12.42
C LYS A 106 7.68 6.12 12.60
N VAL A 107 6.71 5.54 11.89
CA VAL A 107 6.39 4.10 11.93
C VAL A 107 7.60 3.28 11.50
N LEU A 108 8.26 3.65 10.40
CA LEU A 108 9.45 2.96 9.91
C LEU A 108 10.57 2.89 10.96
N ARG A 109 10.81 3.98 11.70
CA ARG A 109 11.87 4.05 12.71
C ARG A 109 11.52 3.35 14.01
N GLU A 110 10.28 3.48 14.46
CA GLU A 110 9.86 3.06 15.80
C GLU A 110 9.27 1.65 15.81
N SER A 111 8.54 1.27 14.76
CA SER A 111 7.73 0.05 14.72
C SER A 111 8.43 -1.13 14.06
N TYR A 112 9.37 -0.88 13.15
CA TYR A 112 9.91 -1.92 12.27
C TYR A 112 11.39 -2.20 12.51
N ARG A 113 11.75 -3.48 12.57
CA ARG A 113 13.12 -3.96 12.33
C ARG A 113 13.21 -4.42 10.88
N VAL A 114 13.33 -3.46 9.96
CA VAL A 114 13.21 -3.68 8.50
C VAL A 114 14.08 -4.83 8.00
N THR A 115 15.36 -4.88 8.39
CA THR A 115 16.25 -6.00 8.00
C THR A 115 15.69 -7.36 8.42
N SER A 116 15.23 -7.49 9.67
CA SER A 116 14.65 -8.73 10.20
C SER A 116 13.34 -9.08 9.50
N ILE A 117 12.46 -8.10 9.26
CA ILE A 117 11.22 -8.30 8.51
C ILE A 117 11.55 -8.86 7.11
N CYS A 118 12.43 -8.20 6.37
CA CYS A 118 12.76 -8.58 4.99
C CYS A 118 13.59 -9.88 4.89
N GLN A 119 14.17 -10.36 5.98
CA GLN A 119 14.71 -11.73 6.06
C GLN A 119 13.62 -12.79 6.24
N LEU A 120 12.52 -12.46 6.94
CA LEU A 120 11.44 -13.38 7.25
C LEU A 120 10.38 -13.47 6.15
N VAL A 121 10.11 -12.38 5.43
CA VAL A 121 9.04 -12.34 4.41
C VAL A 121 9.59 -12.51 2.99
N ASP A 122 8.74 -13.00 2.08
CA ASP A 122 9.06 -13.08 0.66
C ASP A 122 8.99 -11.67 0.04
N TYR A 123 7.90 -10.94 0.33
CA TYR A 123 7.67 -9.59 -0.18
C TYR A 123 7.09 -8.65 0.88
N VAL A 124 7.32 -7.35 0.69
CA VAL A 124 6.69 -6.27 1.45
C VAL A 124 5.85 -5.44 0.50
N THR A 125 4.54 -5.40 0.71
CA THR A 125 3.63 -4.48 0.02
C THR A 125 3.62 -3.16 0.75
N LEU A 126 3.75 -2.05 0.03
CA LEU A 126 3.94 -0.73 0.64
C LEU A 126 2.65 0.10 0.61
N PHE A 127 2.31 0.71 1.76
CA PHE A 127 1.21 1.68 1.90
C PHE A 127 1.58 3.02 1.24
N THR A 128 1.69 3.04 -0.09
CA THR A 128 2.07 4.24 -0.86
C THR A 128 0.86 4.96 -1.46
N PHE A 129 -0.26 4.95 -0.73
CA PHE A 129 -1.54 5.59 -1.05
C PHE A 129 -2.19 6.10 0.26
N ASP A 130 -3.23 6.94 0.18
CA ASP A 130 -3.98 7.46 1.36
C ASP A 130 -3.08 8.08 2.44
N MET A 131 -2.01 8.76 2.01
CA MET A 131 -0.98 9.31 2.87
C MET A 131 -1.32 10.72 3.40
N ARG A 132 -2.51 11.25 3.09
CA ARG A 132 -2.93 12.63 3.43
C ARG A 132 -4.26 12.64 4.17
N PRO A 133 -4.26 12.36 5.48
CA PRO A 133 -5.50 12.30 6.26
C PRO A 133 -6.22 13.65 6.28
N HIS A 134 -7.55 13.63 6.25
CA HIS A 134 -8.39 14.85 6.31
C HIS A 134 -8.11 15.73 7.53
N THR A 135 -7.55 15.18 8.61
CA THR A 135 -7.12 15.94 9.80
C THR A 135 -6.03 16.96 9.52
N ASN A 136 -5.41 16.96 8.34
CA ASN A 136 -4.48 17.99 7.90
C ASN A 136 -5.19 19.32 7.52
N ASN A 137 -6.52 19.31 7.37
CA ASN A 137 -7.35 20.48 7.03
C ASN A 137 -6.92 21.23 5.76
N VAL A 138 -6.28 20.53 4.82
CA VAL A 138 -5.91 21.05 3.50
C VAL A 138 -6.21 20.02 2.41
N ALA A 139 -6.57 20.51 1.23
CA ALA A 139 -6.77 19.69 0.04
C ALA A 139 -5.40 19.26 -0.49
N ASP A 140 -5.21 17.95 -0.69
CA ASP A 140 -3.90 17.40 -1.02
C ASP A 140 -4.03 16.12 -1.85
N VAL A 141 -3.01 15.84 -2.66
CA VAL A 141 -2.94 14.57 -3.40
C VAL A 141 -2.69 13.43 -2.42
N HIS A 142 -3.44 12.33 -2.53
CA HIS A 142 -3.39 11.25 -1.54
C HIS A 142 -2.10 10.41 -1.58
N ALA A 143 -1.34 10.46 -2.68
CA ALA A 143 -0.16 9.60 -2.87
C ALA A 143 1.06 10.34 -3.48
N PRO A 144 1.50 11.47 -2.91
CA PRO A 144 2.52 12.31 -3.52
C PRO A 144 3.83 11.55 -3.69
N MET A 145 4.50 11.77 -4.82
CA MET A 145 5.75 11.08 -5.12
C MET A 145 6.92 11.58 -4.28
N ARG A 146 7.01 12.89 -4.03
CA ARG A 146 8.17 13.53 -3.37
C ARG A 146 7.76 14.58 -2.34
N ASN A 147 8.72 14.98 -1.51
CA ASN A 147 8.54 16.05 -0.54
C ASN A 147 8.36 17.40 -1.23
N ARG A 148 7.53 18.27 -0.64
CA ARG A 148 7.16 19.55 -1.24
C ARG A 148 7.56 20.70 -0.33
N SER A 149 7.96 21.82 -0.92
CA SER A 149 8.53 22.97 -0.18
C SER A 149 7.59 23.57 0.88
N PHE A 150 6.28 23.44 0.70
CA PHE A 150 5.28 23.92 1.65
C PHE A 150 4.96 22.92 2.78
N GLU A 151 5.44 21.68 2.69
CA GLU A 151 5.27 20.66 3.74
C GLU A 151 6.34 20.83 4.80
N THR A 152 6.03 21.65 5.80
CA THR A 152 6.95 21.97 6.90
C THR A 152 6.63 21.17 8.17
N GLU A 153 5.43 20.60 8.24
CA GLU A 153 4.96 19.83 9.39
C GLU A 153 5.62 18.46 9.43
N SER A 154 6.11 18.04 10.60
CA SER A 154 6.88 16.80 10.77
C SER A 154 6.12 15.51 10.42
N ASN A 155 4.80 15.55 10.44
CA ASN A 155 3.91 14.44 10.05
C ASN A 155 3.64 14.39 8.53
N ARG A 156 3.90 15.47 7.79
CA ARG A 156 3.72 15.56 6.33
C ARG A 156 5.06 15.48 5.60
N ALA A 157 6.06 16.16 6.14
CA ALA A 157 7.42 16.15 5.63
C ALA A 157 7.96 14.72 5.54
N ARG A 158 8.40 14.34 4.34
CA ARG A 158 8.89 12.99 3.99
C ARG A 158 7.87 11.85 4.09
N THR A 159 6.58 12.15 4.21
CA THR A 159 5.52 11.16 4.02
C THR A 159 5.15 11.13 2.53
N ASN A 160 5.96 10.48 1.69
CA ASN A 160 5.72 10.38 0.25
C ASN A 160 6.27 9.05 -0.29
N VAL A 161 5.95 8.74 -1.54
CA VAL A 161 6.32 7.46 -2.16
C VAL A 161 7.83 7.24 -2.13
N VAL A 162 8.61 8.24 -2.57
CA VAL A 162 10.05 8.04 -2.75
C VAL A 162 10.77 7.95 -1.43
N ASP A 163 10.56 8.91 -0.51
CA ASP A 163 11.22 8.89 0.80
C ASP A 163 10.85 7.62 1.58
N GLY A 164 9.60 7.18 1.47
CA GLY A 164 9.10 5.94 2.06
C GLY A 164 9.84 4.70 1.57
N VAL A 165 9.87 4.52 0.25
CA VAL A 165 10.50 3.36 -0.40
C VAL A 165 12.01 3.37 -0.17
N GLU A 166 12.66 4.53 -0.31
CA GLU A 166 14.10 4.67 -0.09
C GLU A 166 14.47 4.38 1.38
N THR A 167 13.65 4.80 2.34
CA THR A 167 13.88 4.44 3.76
C THR A 167 13.83 2.92 4.00
N TRP A 168 12.92 2.19 3.36
CA TRP A 168 12.91 0.72 3.44
C TRP A 168 14.20 0.10 2.89
N ILE A 169 14.71 0.65 1.78
CA ILE A 169 15.97 0.20 1.16
C ILE A 169 17.16 0.52 2.06
N ASP A 170 17.24 1.74 2.57
CA ASP A 170 18.32 2.22 3.45
C ASP A 170 18.34 1.46 4.78
N PHE A 171 17.17 1.00 5.26
CA PHE A 171 17.08 0.15 6.46
C PHE A 171 17.34 -1.34 6.16
N GLY A 172 17.78 -1.67 4.94
CA GLY A 172 18.32 -2.98 4.57
C GLY A 172 17.32 -3.93 3.91
N CYS A 173 16.16 -3.46 3.44
CA CYS A 173 15.28 -4.30 2.63
C CYS A 173 15.77 -4.36 1.18
N PRO A 174 15.98 -5.54 0.58
CA PRO A 174 16.33 -5.64 -0.83
C PRO A 174 15.22 -5.03 -1.72
N PRO A 175 15.53 -4.14 -2.69
CA PRO A 175 14.51 -3.48 -3.52
C PRO A 175 13.57 -4.46 -4.23
N LYS A 176 14.09 -5.59 -4.72
CA LYS A 176 13.30 -6.66 -5.37
C LYS A 176 12.24 -7.31 -4.47
N LYS A 177 12.30 -7.12 -3.14
CA LYS A 177 11.28 -7.59 -2.21
C LYS A 177 10.15 -6.57 -1.98
N LEU A 178 10.37 -5.31 -2.37
CA LEU A 178 9.41 -4.23 -2.16
C LEU A 178 8.41 -4.18 -3.33
N ILE A 179 7.13 -4.17 -3.01
CA ILE A 179 6.02 -4.10 -3.95
C ILE A 179 5.32 -2.76 -3.74
N LEU A 180 5.36 -1.89 -4.74
CA LEU A 180 4.82 -0.54 -4.62
C LEU A 180 3.29 -0.56 -4.66
N GLY A 181 2.62 0.03 -3.67
CA GLY A 181 1.17 0.17 -3.66
C GLY A 181 0.67 1.32 -4.53
N ILE A 182 -0.33 1.06 -5.37
CA ILE A 182 -1.03 2.06 -6.18
C ILE A 182 -2.50 2.05 -5.80
N GLY A 183 -2.99 3.18 -5.29
CA GLY A 183 -4.41 3.35 -4.95
C GLY A 183 -5.21 3.75 -6.18
N LEU A 184 -6.10 2.89 -6.68
CA LEU A 184 -6.96 3.18 -7.83
C LEU A 184 -8.23 3.96 -7.44
N PHE A 185 -8.20 4.63 -6.29
CA PHE A 185 -9.27 5.49 -5.78
C PHE A 185 -8.79 6.92 -5.66
N GLY A 186 -9.74 7.83 -5.53
CA GLY A 186 -9.47 9.21 -5.16
C GLY A 186 -9.74 9.54 -3.69
N GLN A 187 -9.13 10.62 -3.20
CA GLN A 187 -9.43 11.21 -1.88
C GLN A 187 -10.06 12.59 -2.03
N ALA A 188 -11.27 12.75 -1.49
CA ALA A 188 -12.09 13.94 -1.64
C ALA A 188 -12.04 14.86 -0.42
N TYR A 189 -12.11 16.17 -0.65
CA TYR A 189 -12.18 17.21 0.37
C TYR A 189 -13.25 18.24 0.03
N THR A 190 -13.82 18.85 1.07
CA THR A 190 -14.64 20.06 0.94
C THR A 190 -13.77 21.28 1.23
N LEU A 191 -13.51 22.10 0.22
CA LEU A 191 -12.78 23.36 0.30
C LEU A 191 -13.54 24.36 1.18
N ALA A 192 -12.79 25.11 2.00
CA ALA A 192 -13.34 26.22 2.77
C ALA A 192 -13.75 27.40 1.87
N ASN A 193 -13.05 27.58 0.75
CA ASN A 193 -13.35 28.59 -0.26
C ASN A 193 -13.21 27.98 -1.67
N PRO A 194 -14.30 27.87 -2.46
CA PRO A 194 -14.24 27.37 -3.84
C PRO A 194 -13.24 28.09 -4.75
N ALA A 195 -12.95 29.37 -4.49
CA ALA A 195 -12.00 30.15 -5.26
C ALA A 195 -10.53 29.82 -4.95
N SER A 196 -10.26 29.09 -3.86
CA SER A 196 -8.95 28.57 -3.50
C SER A 196 -8.96 27.06 -3.61
N TYR A 197 -8.46 26.54 -4.73
CA TYR A 197 -8.58 25.13 -5.10
C TYR A 197 -7.24 24.45 -5.46
N ASN A 198 -6.13 25.17 -5.34
CA ASN A 198 -4.81 24.59 -5.51
C ASN A 198 -4.50 23.62 -4.35
N VAL A 199 -3.58 22.69 -4.57
CA VAL A 199 -3.05 21.84 -3.48
C VAL A 199 -2.55 22.73 -2.33
N GLY A 200 -2.90 22.35 -1.11
CA GLY A 200 -2.68 23.14 0.10
C GLY A 200 -3.83 24.09 0.46
N ALA A 201 -4.87 24.20 -0.38
CA ALA A 201 -6.03 25.01 -0.06
C ALA A 201 -6.74 24.51 1.22
N PRO A 202 -7.20 25.41 2.12
CA PRO A 202 -7.89 25.01 3.35
C PRO A 202 -9.19 24.23 3.09
N THR A 203 -9.46 23.22 3.92
CA THR A 203 -10.65 22.36 3.83
C THR A 203 -11.42 22.34 5.14
N VAL A 204 -12.73 22.15 5.05
CA VAL A 204 -13.63 22.01 6.22
C VAL A 204 -13.94 20.55 6.56
N GLY A 205 -13.46 19.60 5.76
CA GLY A 205 -13.63 18.17 6.00
C GLY A 205 -13.55 17.32 4.73
N PRO A 206 -13.94 16.03 4.82
CA PRO A 206 -14.07 15.16 3.67
C PRO A 206 -15.00 15.73 2.60
N GLY A 207 -14.73 15.38 1.34
CA GLY A 207 -15.61 15.71 0.21
C GLY A 207 -16.83 14.79 0.16
N ALA A 208 -17.89 15.27 -0.48
CA ALA A 208 -19.06 14.47 -0.80
C ALA A 208 -18.74 13.48 -1.92
N GLU A 209 -19.30 12.27 -1.85
CA GLU A 209 -19.28 11.32 -2.96
C GLU A 209 -20.00 11.92 -4.19
N GLY A 210 -19.45 11.73 -5.39
CA GLY A 210 -20.09 12.20 -6.62
C GLY A 210 -19.15 12.35 -7.81
N GLN A 211 -19.69 12.91 -8.90
CA GLN A 211 -18.94 13.21 -10.11
C GLN A 211 -18.32 14.62 -10.04
N TYR A 212 -17.04 14.72 -10.37
CA TYR A 212 -16.22 15.94 -10.42
C TYR A 212 -15.93 16.30 -11.88
N TYR A 213 -15.85 17.59 -12.24
CA TYR A 213 -15.90 18.02 -13.65
C TYR A 213 -14.70 18.86 -14.14
N TYR A 214 -13.99 19.56 -13.24
CA TYR A 214 -12.78 20.29 -13.63
C TYR A 214 -11.56 19.46 -13.31
N GLU A 215 -10.68 19.22 -14.27
CA GLU A 215 -9.41 18.51 -14.05
C GLU A 215 -8.26 19.51 -13.96
N GLY A 216 -7.45 19.37 -12.91
CA GLY A 216 -6.20 20.09 -12.71
C GLY A 216 -5.05 19.09 -12.67
N TYR A 217 -3.93 19.47 -13.29
CA TYR A 217 -2.68 18.74 -13.19
C TYR A 217 -1.66 19.62 -12.47
N TYR A 218 -0.98 19.07 -11.47
CA TYR A 218 0.10 19.79 -10.81
C TYR A 218 1.45 19.13 -11.15
N PRO A 219 2.26 19.73 -12.05
CA PRO A 219 3.48 19.12 -12.57
C PRO A 219 4.50 18.75 -11.50
N TYR A 220 4.52 19.50 -10.40
CA TYR A 220 5.43 19.25 -9.28
C TYR A 220 4.99 18.10 -8.35
N TYR A 221 3.74 17.63 -8.48
CA TYR A 221 3.14 16.62 -7.59
C TYR A 221 2.79 15.31 -8.30
N GLU A 222 3.03 15.25 -9.61
CA GLU A 222 2.94 14.05 -10.45
C GLU A 222 1.60 13.30 -10.35
N MET A 223 0.56 13.96 -9.84
CA MET A 223 -0.79 13.41 -9.65
C MET A 223 -1.85 14.42 -10.05
N PRO A 224 -2.93 13.98 -10.71
CA PRO A 224 -4.05 14.84 -11.04
C PRO A 224 -4.98 15.07 -9.84
N PHE A 225 -5.77 16.13 -9.93
CA PHE A 225 -6.91 16.38 -9.06
C PHE A 225 -8.07 16.95 -9.86
N ALA A 226 -9.27 16.86 -9.32
CA ALA A 226 -10.47 17.42 -9.91
C ALA A 226 -11.23 18.31 -8.93
N VAL A 227 -11.93 19.32 -9.44
CA VAL A 227 -12.67 20.31 -8.65
C VAL A 227 -14.09 20.46 -9.20
N ARG A 228 -15.07 20.66 -8.31
CA ARG A 228 -16.43 21.04 -8.67
C ARG A 228 -17.05 21.86 -7.54
N GLY A 229 -17.21 23.17 -7.75
CA GLY A 229 -17.65 24.05 -6.67
C GLY A 229 -16.65 24.04 -5.51
N ASN A 230 -17.11 23.75 -4.29
CA ASN A 230 -16.21 23.55 -3.14
C ASN A 230 -15.72 22.10 -2.99
N GLN A 231 -15.95 21.22 -3.96
CA GLN A 231 -15.50 19.83 -3.87
C GLN A 231 -14.19 19.66 -4.62
N TRP A 232 -13.24 18.95 -4.01
CA TRP A 232 -11.90 18.71 -4.54
C TRP A 232 -11.57 17.23 -4.39
N MET A 233 -10.98 16.59 -5.39
CA MET A 233 -10.68 15.16 -5.38
C MET A 233 -9.30 14.91 -6.00
N SER A 234 -8.38 14.26 -5.29
CA SER A 234 -7.18 13.72 -5.92
C SER A 234 -7.44 12.32 -6.47
N TYR A 235 -6.74 11.92 -7.52
CA TYR A 235 -6.88 10.57 -8.11
C TYR A 235 -5.60 10.16 -8.84
N GLU A 236 -5.60 8.94 -9.40
CA GLU A 236 -4.55 8.44 -10.29
C GLU A 236 -5.05 8.38 -11.74
N ASP A 237 -4.21 8.75 -12.69
CA ASP A 237 -4.42 8.53 -14.11
C ASP A 237 -3.23 7.77 -14.72
N THR A 238 -3.25 7.51 -16.04
CA THR A 238 -2.12 6.85 -16.70
C THR A 238 -0.82 7.66 -16.64
N THR A 239 -0.90 8.99 -16.47
CA THR A 239 0.26 9.87 -16.37
C THR A 239 0.97 9.67 -15.03
N SER A 240 0.23 9.79 -13.92
CA SER A 240 0.75 9.63 -12.56
C SER A 240 1.22 8.20 -12.29
N ILE A 241 0.46 7.22 -12.78
CA ILE A 241 0.87 5.81 -12.75
C ILE A 241 2.14 5.61 -13.59
N GLY A 242 2.26 6.26 -14.75
CA GLY A 242 3.45 6.19 -15.59
C GLY A 242 4.73 6.60 -14.84
N VAL A 243 4.65 7.67 -14.05
CA VAL A 243 5.74 8.12 -13.16
C VAL A 243 6.07 7.04 -12.13
N LYS A 244 5.06 6.48 -11.45
CA LYS A 244 5.26 5.39 -10.47
C LYS A 244 5.91 4.16 -11.10
N MET A 245 5.51 3.80 -12.32
CA MET A 245 6.10 2.68 -13.06
C MET A 245 7.55 2.95 -13.44
N ASN A 246 7.91 4.18 -13.80
CA ASN A 246 9.30 4.57 -14.04
C ASN A 246 10.13 4.41 -12.75
N PHE A 247 9.59 4.82 -11.61
CA PHE A 247 10.24 4.66 -10.32
C PHE A 247 10.42 3.18 -9.93
N VAL A 248 9.41 2.33 -10.16
CA VAL A 248 9.49 0.87 -9.98
C VAL A 248 10.64 0.29 -10.80
N GLN A 249 10.78 0.71 -12.06
CA GLN A 249 11.86 0.28 -12.94
C GLN A 249 13.22 0.79 -12.47
N GLU A 250 13.34 2.09 -12.18
CA GLU A 250 14.59 2.75 -11.76
C GLU A 250 15.15 2.13 -10.48
N LYS A 251 14.29 1.90 -9.48
CA LYS A 251 14.70 1.29 -8.19
C LYS A 251 14.73 -0.23 -8.20
N ARG A 252 14.40 -0.88 -9.33
CA ARG A 252 14.37 -2.34 -9.45
C ARG A 252 13.47 -2.98 -8.38
N LEU A 253 12.28 -2.41 -8.19
CA LEU A 253 11.31 -2.92 -7.22
C LEU A 253 10.72 -4.25 -7.69
N GLY A 254 10.23 -5.06 -6.74
CA GLY A 254 9.66 -6.38 -7.00
C GLY A 254 8.33 -6.37 -7.77
N GLY A 255 7.67 -5.22 -7.89
CA GLY A 255 6.45 -5.06 -8.66
C GLY A 255 5.53 -4.00 -8.06
N VAL A 256 4.23 -4.14 -8.32
CA VAL A 256 3.18 -3.26 -7.78
C VAL A 256 2.01 -4.06 -7.22
N THR A 257 1.31 -3.49 -6.25
CA THR A 257 0.03 -3.97 -5.74
C THR A 257 -1.03 -2.88 -5.93
N LEU A 258 -2.27 -3.28 -6.19
CA LEU A 258 -3.39 -2.36 -6.48
C LEU A 258 -4.36 -2.34 -5.31
N GLN A 259 -4.70 -1.14 -4.87
CA GLN A 259 -5.69 -0.89 -3.83
C GLN A 259 -6.85 -0.08 -4.41
N TYR A 260 -7.95 -0.66 -4.87
CA TYR A 260 -8.14 -2.08 -5.22
C TYR A 260 -8.43 -2.20 -6.71
N VAL A 261 -8.24 -3.40 -7.28
CA VAL A 261 -8.45 -3.64 -8.72
C VAL A 261 -9.88 -3.34 -9.18
N ASP A 262 -10.87 -3.51 -8.31
CA ASP A 262 -12.29 -3.22 -8.55
C ASP A 262 -12.65 -1.73 -8.51
N TYR A 263 -11.70 -0.86 -8.18
CA TYR A 263 -11.87 0.60 -8.30
C TYR A 263 -11.45 1.15 -9.66
N ASP A 264 -10.79 0.33 -10.48
CA ASP A 264 -10.59 0.67 -11.89
C ASP A 264 -11.95 0.67 -12.63
N ASP A 265 -11.99 1.25 -13.83
CA ASP A 265 -13.19 1.25 -14.65
C ASP A 265 -13.42 -0.12 -15.33
N PHE A 266 -13.74 -1.13 -14.52
CA PHE A 266 -13.90 -2.50 -15.01
C PHE A 266 -15.14 -2.70 -15.89
N TRP A 267 -16.11 -1.79 -15.82
CA TRP A 267 -17.30 -1.77 -16.68
C TRP A 267 -17.06 -1.05 -18.01
N GLY A 268 -16.14 -0.09 -18.05
CA GLY A 268 -15.83 0.71 -19.24
C GLY A 268 -16.71 1.96 -19.36
N PHE A 269 -17.17 2.53 -18.25
CA PHE A 269 -17.96 3.76 -18.21
C PHE A 269 -17.21 4.97 -18.77
N CYS A 270 -15.88 4.99 -18.63
CA CYS A 270 -14.96 6.00 -19.17
C CYS A 270 -14.45 5.63 -20.58
N GLY A 271 -15.06 4.63 -21.23
CA GLY A 271 -14.82 4.25 -22.62
C GLY A 271 -14.05 2.95 -22.81
N THR A 272 -13.03 2.68 -22.00
CA THR A 272 -12.24 1.43 -22.07
C THR A 272 -12.32 0.70 -20.74
N ARG A 273 -12.46 -0.63 -20.77
CA ARG A 273 -12.47 -1.46 -19.55
C ARG A 273 -11.08 -1.60 -18.95
N ASN A 274 -11.00 -1.51 -17.62
CA ASN A 274 -9.77 -1.64 -16.83
C ASN A 274 -8.60 -0.80 -17.36
N PRO A 275 -8.79 0.50 -17.64
CA PRO A 275 -7.80 1.32 -18.33
C PRO A 275 -6.50 1.42 -17.52
N LEU A 276 -6.58 1.63 -16.20
CA LEU A 276 -5.40 1.82 -15.36
C LEU A 276 -4.67 0.49 -15.13
N THR A 277 -5.41 -0.58 -14.84
CA THR A 277 -4.86 -1.92 -14.63
C THR A 277 -4.20 -2.45 -15.90
N THR A 278 -4.82 -2.22 -17.06
CA THR A 278 -4.25 -2.60 -18.37
C THR A 278 -2.96 -1.84 -18.65
N PHE A 279 -2.93 -0.53 -18.38
CA PHE A 279 -1.74 0.29 -18.53
C PHE A 279 -0.60 -0.20 -17.62
N ILE A 280 -0.88 -0.48 -16.34
CA ILE A 280 0.09 -1.03 -15.38
C ILE A 280 0.65 -2.36 -15.88
N TYR A 281 -0.23 -3.28 -16.29
CA TYR A 281 0.18 -4.57 -16.83
C TYR A 281 1.12 -4.43 -18.03
N GLN A 282 0.79 -3.57 -19.00
CA GLN A 282 1.63 -3.31 -20.17
C GLN A 282 3.00 -2.72 -19.78
N ARG A 283 3.05 -1.79 -18.82
CA ARG A 283 4.32 -1.23 -18.31
C ARG A 283 5.17 -2.30 -17.64
N LEU A 284 4.59 -3.17 -16.82
CA LEU A 284 5.32 -4.28 -16.17
C LEU A 284 5.92 -5.26 -17.18
N GLN A 285 5.23 -5.56 -18.28
CA GLN A 285 5.76 -6.44 -19.35
C GLN A 285 6.99 -5.85 -20.07
N GLN A 286 7.16 -4.53 -20.05
CA GLN A 286 8.28 -3.83 -20.70
C GLN A 286 9.52 -3.74 -19.82
N ILE A 287 9.38 -3.96 -18.51
CA ILE A 287 10.52 -3.88 -17.60
C ILE A 287 11.32 -5.19 -17.72
N PRO A 288 12.65 -5.12 -17.96
CA PRO A 288 13.50 -6.29 -18.14
C PRO A 288 13.41 -7.32 -17.01
N SER A 289 13.32 -8.61 -17.36
CA SER A 289 13.13 -9.70 -16.40
C SER A 289 14.36 -9.99 -15.51
N ASP A 290 15.54 -9.48 -15.87
CA ASP A 290 16.76 -9.57 -15.04
C ASP A 290 16.67 -8.70 -13.78
N ILE A 291 15.63 -7.86 -13.68
CA ILE A 291 15.27 -7.14 -12.45
C ILE A 291 14.73 -8.09 -11.37
N GLY A 292 14.39 -9.34 -11.69
CA GLY A 292 13.98 -10.33 -10.69
C GLY A 292 12.72 -9.86 -9.96
N PHE A 293 11.65 -9.63 -10.73
CA PHE A 293 10.34 -9.32 -10.16
C PHE A 293 9.91 -10.39 -9.17
N ALA A 294 9.16 -9.96 -8.15
CA ALA A 294 8.53 -10.82 -7.16
C ALA A 294 7.59 -11.85 -7.78
N ILE A 295 7.06 -11.53 -8.96
CA ILE A 295 6.21 -12.40 -9.74
C ILE A 295 6.84 -12.49 -11.13
N GLU A 296 7.36 -13.67 -11.48
CA GLU A 296 7.81 -13.96 -12.84
C GLU A 296 6.60 -13.94 -13.77
N TRP A 297 6.52 -12.91 -14.62
CA TRP A 297 5.55 -12.87 -15.71
C TRP A 297 6.03 -13.85 -16.78
N ASN A 298 5.49 -15.06 -16.78
CA ASN A 298 5.83 -16.06 -17.82
C ASN A 298 5.61 -15.46 -19.20
N LYS A 299 6.66 -15.46 -20.03
CA LYS A 299 6.56 -15.24 -21.47
C LYS A 299 5.67 -16.35 -22.04
N LYS A 300 4.56 -15.96 -22.68
CA LYS A 300 3.81 -16.87 -23.55
C LYS A 300 4.63 -17.15 -24.81
#